data_AF-A0A916G628-F1
#
_entry.id   AF-A0A916G628-F1
#
_cell.length_a   1.000
_cell.length_b   1.000
_cell.length_c   1.000
_cell.angle_alpha   90.00
_cell.angle_beta   90.00
_cell.angle_gamma   90.00
#
_symmetry.space_group_name_H-M   'P 1'
#
loop_
_entity.id
_entity.type
_entity.pdbx_description
1 polymer ?
#
loop_
_entity_poly.entity_id
_entity_poly.type
_entity_poly.pdbx_seq_one_letter_code
_entity_poly.pdbx_strand_id
1 'polypeptide(L)'
;MIDAAIRATIPTENGQRHRRLFVFARHLKAIPALADLPVKKLKPIVRRWYDAALPSITTRDFDTTWGEFAAAWGRVKWGIGDGPIMEATRRAATVEPPVCAAEYGPNLRMLTAILRELQRAAGDSPIFLAGAKAAELVGVDRGTGTRYMHALVADGVLAVHERPPPGGRFGQSGTGIGEIDHDDQRITLDTENHFG
;
A
#
# COMPACT_ATOMS: atom_id res chain seq x y z
N MET A 1 -18.59 -7.62 -15.03
CA MET A 1 -17.37 -7.45 -14.20
C MET A 1 -16.42 -6.40 -14.78
N ILE A 2 -15.96 -6.53 -16.03
CA ILE A 2 -15.07 -5.53 -16.68
C ILE A 2 -15.69 -4.13 -16.70
N ASP A 3 -16.96 -3.99 -17.08
CA ASP A 3 -17.60 -2.68 -17.17
C ASP A 3 -17.73 -1.99 -15.79
N ALA A 4 -17.89 -2.77 -14.72
CA ALA A 4 -17.90 -2.26 -13.36
C ALA A 4 -16.51 -1.74 -12.97
N ALA A 5 -15.45 -2.49 -13.31
CA ALA A 5 -14.07 -2.04 -13.12
C ALA A 5 -13.76 -0.75 -13.89
N ILE A 6 -14.27 -0.63 -15.13
CA ILE A 6 -14.13 0.60 -15.91
C ILE A 6 -14.80 1.75 -15.18
N ARG A 7 -16.10 1.66 -14.89
CA ARG A 7 -16.87 2.73 -14.23
C ARG A 7 -16.26 3.16 -12.89
N ALA A 8 -15.83 2.21 -12.06
CA ALA A 8 -15.26 2.49 -10.75
C ALA A 8 -13.92 3.25 -10.80
N THR A 9 -13.26 3.26 -11.96
CA THR A 9 -11.91 3.80 -12.12
C THR A 9 -11.82 4.91 -13.16
N ILE A 10 -12.94 5.47 -13.61
CA ILE A 10 -12.92 6.68 -14.43
C ILE A 10 -12.41 7.85 -13.56
N PRO A 11 -11.42 8.64 -14.03
CA PRO A 11 -10.99 9.87 -13.36
C PRO A 11 -12.14 10.86 -13.24
N THR A 12 -12.32 11.48 -12.08
CA THR A 12 -13.32 12.55 -11.89
C THR A 12 -12.70 13.95 -11.98
N GLU A 13 -11.38 14.05 -11.85
CA GLU A 13 -10.63 15.30 -11.86
C GLU A 13 -9.32 15.16 -12.65
N ASN A 14 -8.78 16.30 -13.07
CA ASN A 14 -7.47 16.38 -13.72
C ASN A 14 -6.36 15.83 -12.81
N GLY A 15 -5.36 15.19 -13.43
CA GLY A 15 -4.21 14.61 -12.70
C GLY A 15 -4.46 13.24 -12.06
N GLN A 16 -5.70 12.73 -12.05
CA GLN A 16 -5.99 11.42 -11.44
C GLN A 16 -5.70 10.21 -12.34
N ARG A 17 -5.48 10.41 -13.66
CA ARG A 17 -5.35 9.32 -14.67
C ARG A 17 -4.38 8.23 -14.24
N HIS A 18 -3.14 8.60 -13.90
CA HIS A 18 -2.10 7.63 -13.58
C HIS A 18 -2.49 6.72 -12.40
N ARG A 19 -2.97 7.34 -11.31
CA ARG A 19 -3.47 6.61 -10.14
C ARG A 19 -4.66 5.72 -10.49
N ARG A 20 -5.58 6.22 -11.31
CA ARG A 20 -6.78 5.49 -11.73
C ARG A 20 -6.46 4.31 -12.64
N LEU A 21 -5.47 4.42 -13.53
CA LEU A 21 -4.95 3.29 -14.33
C LEU A 21 -4.35 2.20 -13.44
N PHE A 22 -3.58 2.58 -12.41
CA PHE A 22 -3.04 1.62 -11.46
C PHE A 22 -4.17 0.88 -10.70
N VAL A 23 -5.18 1.61 -10.24
CA VAL A 23 -6.35 1.02 -9.58
C VAL A 23 -7.14 0.15 -10.57
N PHE A 24 -7.29 0.56 -11.83
CA PHE A 24 -7.94 -0.22 -12.88
C PHE A 24 -7.22 -1.55 -13.11
N ALA A 25 -5.89 -1.55 -13.19
CA ALA A 25 -5.09 -2.78 -13.27
C ALA A 25 -5.37 -3.72 -12.08
N ARG A 26 -5.50 -3.19 -10.85
CA ARG A 26 -5.90 -3.99 -9.68
C ARG A 26 -7.30 -4.57 -9.80
N HIS A 27 -8.26 -3.81 -10.31
CA HIS A 27 -9.60 -4.34 -10.56
C HIS A 27 -9.60 -5.47 -11.60
N LEU A 28 -8.80 -5.35 -12.66
CA LEU A 28 -8.68 -6.42 -13.66
C LEU A 28 -7.96 -7.65 -13.09
N LYS A 29 -6.95 -7.48 -12.24
CA LYS A 29 -6.27 -8.59 -11.53
C LYS A 29 -7.20 -9.37 -10.59
N ALA A 30 -8.25 -8.73 -10.05
CA ALA A 30 -9.25 -9.40 -9.23
C ALA A 30 -10.26 -10.24 -10.04
N ILE A 31 -10.20 -10.19 -11.38
CA ILE A 31 -11.06 -11.02 -12.24
C ILE A 31 -10.23 -12.26 -12.65
N PRO A 32 -10.57 -13.49 -12.18
CA PRO A 32 -9.74 -14.67 -12.39
C PRO A 32 -9.42 -14.95 -13.87
N ALA A 33 -10.39 -14.76 -14.76
CA ALA A 33 -10.22 -14.96 -16.20
C ALA A 33 -9.23 -13.98 -16.87
N LEU A 34 -8.88 -12.87 -16.21
CA LEU A 34 -7.99 -11.84 -16.72
C LEU A 34 -6.64 -11.77 -15.98
N ALA A 35 -6.59 -12.30 -14.75
CA ALA A 35 -5.48 -12.10 -13.83
C ALA A 35 -4.13 -12.49 -14.42
N ASP A 36 -4.07 -13.58 -15.18
CA ASP A 36 -2.82 -14.14 -15.72
C ASP A 36 -2.71 -13.98 -17.24
N LEU A 37 -3.59 -13.16 -17.85
CA LEU A 37 -3.49 -12.91 -19.27
C LEU A 37 -2.24 -12.10 -19.62
N PRO A 38 -1.58 -12.40 -20.75
CA PRO A 38 -0.54 -11.55 -21.30
C PRO A 38 -1.09 -10.13 -21.48
N VAL A 39 -0.33 -9.12 -21.05
CA VAL A 39 -0.78 -7.72 -21.05
C VAL A 39 -1.36 -7.30 -22.39
N LYS A 40 -0.76 -7.73 -23.51
CA LYS A 40 -1.22 -7.44 -24.88
C LYS A 40 -2.69 -7.82 -25.13
N LYS A 41 -3.21 -8.87 -24.49
CA LYS A 41 -4.61 -9.30 -24.59
C LYS A 41 -5.58 -8.34 -23.88
N LEU A 42 -5.08 -7.52 -22.96
CA LEU A 42 -5.87 -6.50 -22.25
C LEU A 42 -5.99 -5.19 -23.04
N LYS A 43 -5.22 -4.99 -24.12
CA LYS A 43 -5.23 -3.74 -24.91
C LYS A 43 -6.63 -3.30 -25.35
N PRO A 44 -7.55 -4.19 -25.81
CA PRO A 44 -8.92 -3.80 -26.12
C PRO A 44 -9.72 -3.32 -24.90
N ILE A 45 -9.49 -3.90 -23.72
CA ILE A 45 -10.16 -3.49 -22.48
C ILE A 45 -9.67 -2.12 -22.02
N VAL A 46 -8.36 -1.87 -22.13
CA VAL A 46 -7.74 -0.57 -21.82
C VAL A 46 -8.22 0.51 -22.79
N ARG A 47 -8.41 0.18 -24.07
CA ARG A 47 -9.04 1.08 -25.05
C ARG A 47 -10.41 1.54 -24.58
N ARG A 48 -11.27 0.60 -24.16
CA ARG A 48 -12.61 0.93 -23.65
C ARG A 48 -12.55 1.82 -22.41
N TRP A 49 -11.60 1.58 -21.51
CA TRP A 49 -11.39 2.46 -20.35
C TRP A 49 -10.96 3.87 -20.78
N TYR A 50 -10.01 3.95 -21.71
CA TYR A 50 -9.51 5.22 -22.25
C TYR A 50 -10.62 6.03 -22.91
N ASP A 51 -11.44 5.40 -23.76
CA ASP A 51 -12.54 6.06 -24.45
C ASP A 51 -13.57 6.60 -23.45
N ALA A 52 -13.85 5.86 -22.38
CA ALA A 52 -14.73 6.31 -21.30
C ALA A 52 -14.11 7.42 -20.42
N ALA A 53 -12.80 7.43 -20.27
CA ALA A 53 -12.06 8.41 -19.47
C ALA A 53 -11.75 9.71 -20.24
N LEU A 54 -11.79 9.69 -21.58
CA LEU A 54 -11.50 10.84 -22.45
C LEU A 54 -12.17 12.13 -21.98
N PRO A 55 -13.45 12.18 -21.61
CA PRO A 55 -14.07 13.44 -21.18
C PRO A 55 -13.40 14.09 -19.96
N SER A 56 -12.73 13.29 -19.13
CA SER A 56 -12.20 13.70 -17.81
C SER A 56 -10.67 13.76 -17.75
N ILE A 57 -9.96 13.39 -18.83
CA ILE A 57 -8.50 13.40 -18.88
C ILE A 57 -7.97 14.43 -19.87
N THR A 58 -6.84 15.03 -19.53
CA THR A 58 -6.13 15.97 -20.40
C THR A 58 -5.29 15.27 -21.47
N THR A 59 -4.74 14.09 -21.16
CA THR A 59 -3.96 13.32 -22.15
C THR A 59 -4.87 12.66 -23.17
N ARG A 60 -4.73 13.08 -24.43
CA ARG A 60 -5.50 12.60 -25.60
C ARG A 60 -4.76 11.56 -26.45
N ASP A 61 -3.63 11.07 -25.96
CA ASP A 61 -2.91 9.99 -26.59
C ASP A 61 -3.17 8.66 -25.87
N PHE A 62 -3.58 7.67 -26.66
CA PHE A 62 -3.79 6.32 -26.15
C PHE A 62 -2.48 5.59 -25.89
N ASP A 63 -1.43 5.82 -26.68
CA ASP A 63 -0.20 5.04 -26.55
C ASP A 63 0.50 5.35 -25.22
N THR A 64 0.45 6.60 -24.77
CA THR A 64 0.85 7.03 -23.42
C THR A 64 0.04 6.29 -22.34
N THR A 65 -1.28 6.25 -22.47
CA THR A 65 -2.19 5.55 -21.54
C THR A 65 -1.87 4.05 -21.49
N TRP A 66 -1.65 3.46 -22.67
CA TRP A 66 -1.33 2.05 -22.82
C TRP A 66 0.02 1.70 -22.19
N GLY A 67 1.05 2.52 -22.40
CA GLY A 67 2.37 2.36 -21.80
C GLY A 67 2.31 2.39 -20.27
N GLU A 68 1.59 3.36 -19.70
CA GLU A 68 1.39 3.44 -18.25
C GLU A 68 0.63 2.24 -17.69
N PHE A 69 -0.43 1.81 -18.37
CA PHE A 69 -1.18 0.63 -17.95
C PHE A 69 -0.29 -0.62 -18.00
N ALA A 70 0.49 -0.81 -19.06
CA ALA A 70 1.37 -1.98 -19.20
C ALA A 70 2.43 -2.02 -18.09
N ALA A 71 3.03 -0.87 -17.77
CA ALA A 71 3.96 -0.73 -16.65
C ALA A 71 3.27 -1.02 -15.30
N ALA A 72 2.04 -0.55 -15.10
CA ALA A 72 1.26 -0.83 -13.90
C ALA A 72 0.93 -2.32 -13.77
N TRP A 73 0.49 -2.97 -14.86
CA TRP A 73 0.13 -4.40 -14.88
C TRP A 73 1.28 -5.29 -14.42
N GLY A 74 2.51 -5.02 -14.85
CA GLY A 74 3.69 -5.74 -14.40
C GLY A 74 4.07 -5.49 -12.92
N ARG A 75 3.62 -4.39 -12.33
CA ARG A 75 3.88 -4.03 -10.92
C ARG A 75 2.78 -4.51 -9.97
N VAL A 76 1.55 -4.67 -10.45
CA VAL A 76 0.41 -5.09 -9.63
C VAL A 76 0.52 -6.58 -9.31
N LYS A 77 0.83 -6.87 -8.04
CA LYS A 77 0.88 -8.24 -7.51
C LYS A 77 -0.48 -8.76 -7.06
N TRP A 78 -1.35 -7.88 -6.57
CA TRP A 78 -2.61 -8.25 -5.91
C TRP A 78 -3.79 -7.51 -6.50
N GLY A 79 -4.91 -8.24 -6.67
CA GLY A 79 -6.19 -7.67 -7.08
C GLY A 79 -6.70 -6.60 -6.10
N ILE A 80 -7.76 -5.90 -6.49
CA ILE A 80 -8.51 -5.09 -5.53
C ILE A 80 -9.14 -6.01 -4.48
N GLY A 81 -9.13 -5.62 -3.21
CA GLY A 81 -9.61 -6.47 -2.12
C GLY A 81 -8.65 -7.58 -1.68
N ASP A 82 -7.61 -7.88 -2.46
CA ASP A 82 -6.57 -8.85 -2.10
C ASP A 82 -5.25 -8.16 -1.70
N GLY A 83 -4.42 -8.90 -0.97
CA GLY A 83 -3.04 -8.55 -0.66
C GLY A 83 -2.70 -8.68 0.84
N PRO A 84 -1.44 -8.40 1.20
CA PRO A 84 -0.91 -8.65 2.54
C PRO A 84 -1.71 -7.96 3.65
N ILE A 85 -2.19 -6.73 3.39
CA ILE A 85 -3.01 -6.00 4.34
C ILE A 85 -4.35 -6.69 4.58
N MET A 86 -5.07 -7.11 3.53
CA MET A 86 -6.37 -7.77 3.71
C MET A 86 -6.22 -9.11 4.42
N GLU A 87 -5.20 -9.88 4.03
CA GLU A 87 -4.92 -11.17 4.66
C GLU A 87 -4.53 -11.00 6.14
N ALA A 88 -3.69 -10.01 6.46
CA ALA A 88 -3.36 -9.68 7.85
C ALA A 88 -4.60 -9.24 8.64
N THR A 89 -5.49 -8.44 8.06
CA THR A 89 -6.76 -8.06 8.68
C THR A 89 -7.66 -9.25 8.95
N ARG A 90 -7.79 -10.18 7.99
CA ARG A 90 -8.57 -11.40 8.18
C ARG A 90 -8.00 -12.27 9.29
N ARG A 91 -6.68 -12.46 9.33
CA ARG A 91 -6.00 -13.21 10.38
C ARG A 91 -6.21 -12.57 11.74
N ALA A 92 -5.96 -11.26 11.85
CA ALA A 92 -6.11 -10.48 13.07
C ALA A 92 -7.52 -10.60 13.70
N ALA A 93 -8.56 -10.73 12.88
CA ALA A 93 -9.93 -10.92 13.36
C ALA A 93 -10.21 -12.31 13.98
N THR A 94 -9.33 -13.29 13.75
CA THR A 94 -9.52 -14.69 14.18
C THR A 94 -8.56 -15.15 15.28
N VAL A 95 -7.55 -14.34 15.56
CA VAL A 95 -6.48 -14.65 16.51
C VAL A 95 -6.59 -13.75 17.73
N GLU A 96 -6.16 -14.25 18.88
CA GLU A 96 -6.09 -13.41 20.07
C GLU A 96 -5.12 -12.23 19.81
N PRO A 97 -5.50 -10.99 20.18
CA PRO A 97 -4.61 -9.84 20.12
C PRO A 97 -3.34 -10.08 20.96
N PRO A 98 -2.21 -9.44 20.61
CA PRO A 98 -1.01 -9.56 21.42
C PRO A 98 -1.26 -9.03 22.85
N VAL A 99 -0.56 -9.59 23.83
CA VAL A 99 -0.77 -9.25 25.25
C VAL A 99 -0.61 -7.75 25.51
N CYS A 100 0.35 -7.09 24.85
CA CYS A 100 0.54 -5.64 24.94
C CYS A 100 -0.68 -4.81 24.49
N ALA A 101 -1.60 -5.40 23.73
CA ALA A 101 -2.82 -4.74 23.28
C ALA A 101 -4.02 -4.91 24.23
N ALA A 102 -3.85 -5.63 25.34
CA ALA A 102 -4.93 -5.87 26.30
C ALA A 102 -5.47 -4.59 26.94
N GLU A 103 -4.60 -3.61 27.19
CA GLU A 103 -4.95 -2.33 27.82
C GLU A 103 -5.61 -1.34 26.84
N TYR A 104 -5.53 -1.60 25.55
CA TYR A 104 -6.11 -0.74 24.53
C TYR A 104 -7.61 -0.97 24.34
N GLY A 105 -8.30 0.12 23.97
CA GLY A 105 -9.65 0.06 23.45
C GLY A 105 -9.76 -0.76 22.15
N PRO A 106 -10.97 -1.18 21.76
CA PRO A 106 -11.18 -2.22 20.74
C PRO A 106 -10.55 -1.90 19.38
N ASN A 107 -10.64 -0.65 18.92
CA ASN A 107 -10.09 -0.27 17.61
C ASN A 107 -8.56 -0.26 17.60
N LEU A 108 -7.94 0.26 18.66
CA LEU A 108 -6.48 0.26 18.77
C LEU A 108 -5.95 -1.16 18.98
N ARG A 109 -6.65 -1.98 19.77
CA ARG A 109 -6.34 -3.42 19.91
C ARG A 109 -6.39 -4.17 18.59
N MET A 110 -7.44 -3.94 17.78
CA MET A 110 -7.55 -4.51 16.44
C MET A 110 -6.39 -4.04 15.55
N LEU A 111 -6.07 -2.73 15.54
CA LEU A 111 -4.96 -2.21 14.77
C LEU A 111 -3.63 -2.88 15.15
N THR A 112 -3.37 -3.06 16.45
CA THR A 112 -2.17 -3.76 16.94
C THR A 112 -2.12 -5.22 16.48
N ALA A 113 -3.25 -5.93 16.49
CA ALA A 113 -3.34 -7.29 15.96
C ALA A 113 -3.04 -7.34 14.45
N ILE A 114 -3.57 -6.39 13.67
CA ILE A 114 -3.29 -6.27 12.22
C ILE A 114 -1.81 -6.01 11.97
N LEU A 115 -1.20 -5.08 12.71
CA LEU A 115 0.22 -4.74 12.59
C LEU A 115 1.12 -5.94 12.90
N ARG A 116 0.77 -6.74 13.92
CA ARG A 116 1.48 -7.99 14.23
C ARG A 116 1.43 -8.98 13.07
N GLU A 117 0.26 -9.20 12.47
CA GLU A 117 0.11 -10.12 11.34
C GLU A 117 0.83 -9.61 10.08
N LEU A 118 0.85 -8.28 9.87
CA LEU A 118 1.66 -7.65 8.83
C LEU A 118 3.16 -7.87 9.06
N GLN A 119 3.65 -7.67 10.28
CA GLN A 119 5.06 -7.87 10.62
C GLN A 119 5.45 -9.34 10.44
N ARG A 120 4.61 -10.29 10.89
CA ARG A 120 4.84 -11.73 10.69
C ARG A 120 4.96 -12.09 9.21
N ALA A 121 4.12 -11.50 8.36
CA ALA A 121 4.19 -11.74 6.91
C ALA A 121 5.41 -11.08 6.26
N ALA A 122 5.93 -9.99 6.82
CA ALA A 122 7.11 -9.27 6.34
C ALA A 122 8.45 -9.84 6.88
N GLY A 123 8.42 -10.67 7.92
CA GLY A 123 9.61 -11.16 8.61
C GLY A 123 10.30 -10.03 9.37
N ASP A 124 11.61 -9.88 9.22
CA ASP A 124 12.40 -8.81 9.86
C ASP A 124 12.38 -7.49 9.07
N SER A 125 11.68 -7.45 7.93
CA SER A 125 11.61 -6.24 7.11
C SER A 125 10.63 -5.23 7.73
N PRO A 126 10.97 -3.92 7.72
CA PRO A 126 10.03 -2.88 8.12
C PRO A 126 8.77 -2.87 7.26
N ILE A 127 7.62 -2.64 7.89
CA ILE A 127 6.34 -2.45 7.20
C ILE A 127 6.05 -0.96 7.04
N PHE A 128 5.55 -0.58 5.86
CA PHE A 128 5.07 0.78 5.62
C PHE A 128 3.54 0.82 5.69
N LEU A 129 3.00 1.54 6.67
CA LEU A 129 1.56 1.78 6.80
C LEU A 129 1.30 3.26 7.10
N ALA A 130 0.61 3.94 6.20
CA ALA A 130 0.20 5.33 6.43
C ALA A 130 -0.92 5.42 7.47
N GLY A 131 -0.94 6.46 8.31
CA GLY A 131 -1.99 6.68 9.32
C GLY A 131 -3.41 6.72 8.74
N ALA A 132 -3.58 7.27 7.54
CA ALA A 132 -4.86 7.24 6.84
C ALA A 132 -5.32 5.81 6.49
N LYS A 133 -4.39 4.90 6.18
CA LYS A 133 -4.71 3.49 5.94
C LYS A 133 -4.98 2.76 7.25
N ALA A 134 -4.22 3.04 8.31
CA ALA A 134 -4.51 2.53 9.64
C ALA A 134 -5.94 2.91 10.10
N ALA A 135 -6.34 4.17 9.89
CA ALA A 135 -7.69 4.64 10.19
C ALA A 135 -8.77 3.85 9.43
N GLU A 136 -8.58 3.66 8.12
CA GLU A 136 -9.49 2.91 7.26
C GLU A 136 -9.67 1.46 7.75
N LEU A 137 -8.58 0.81 8.17
CA LEU A 137 -8.58 -0.60 8.58
C LEU A 137 -9.43 -0.88 9.82
N VAL A 138 -9.57 0.10 10.71
CA VAL A 138 -10.32 -0.05 11.98
C VAL A 138 -11.55 0.87 12.05
N GLY A 139 -11.94 1.48 10.93
CA GLY A 139 -13.19 2.24 10.82
C GLY A 139 -13.23 3.55 11.62
N VAL A 140 -12.09 4.22 11.78
CA VAL A 140 -12.00 5.51 12.49
C VAL A 140 -11.65 6.67 11.56
N ASP A 141 -11.78 7.91 12.02
CA ASP A 141 -11.33 9.08 11.26
C ASP A 141 -9.80 9.14 11.14
N ARG A 142 -9.31 9.86 10.12
CA ARG A 142 -7.87 9.96 9.83
C ARG A 142 -7.06 10.52 11.00
N GLY A 143 -7.60 11.51 11.72
CA GLY A 143 -6.92 12.10 12.87
C GLY A 143 -6.75 11.10 14.00
N THR A 144 -7.78 10.29 14.27
CA THR A 144 -7.72 9.20 15.24
C THR A 144 -6.72 8.13 14.81
N GLY A 145 -6.68 7.74 13.53
CA GLY A 145 -5.67 6.79 13.05
C GLY A 145 -4.24 7.28 13.25
N THR A 146 -3.95 8.56 12.99
CA THR A 146 -2.62 9.13 13.28
C THR A 146 -2.30 9.10 14.78
N ARG A 147 -3.26 9.47 15.64
CA ARG A 147 -3.07 9.41 17.10
C ARG A 147 -2.79 7.99 17.59
N TYR A 148 -3.47 6.99 17.02
CA TYR A 148 -3.23 5.58 17.32
C TYR A 148 -1.81 5.14 16.95
N MET A 149 -1.30 5.53 15.79
CA MET A 149 0.09 5.24 15.42
C MET A 149 1.08 5.87 16.41
N HIS A 150 0.84 7.11 16.86
CA HIS A 150 1.69 7.76 17.85
C HIS A 150 1.62 7.09 19.22
N ALA A 151 0.43 6.66 19.67
CA ALA A 151 0.27 5.93 20.93
C ALA A 151 1.08 4.62 20.93
N LEU A 152 1.00 3.84 19.85
CA LEU A 152 1.78 2.60 19.72
C LEU A 152 3.29 2.83 19.70
N VAL A 153 3.75 3.96 19.16
CA VAL A 153 5.18 4.34 19.21
C VAL A 153 5.57 4.75 20.63
N ALA A 154 4.74 5.56 21.30
CA ALA A 154 4.99 6.01 22.67
C ALA A 154 5.07 4.83 23.65
N ASP A 155 4.25 3.80 23.45
CA ASP A 155 4.20 2.59 24.26
C ASP A 155 5.26 1.55 23.84
N GLY A 156 6.12 1.86 22.87
CA GLY A 156 7.18 0.97 22.39
C GLY A 156 6.70 -0.25 21.59
N VAL A 157 5.42 -0.29 21.21
CA VAL A 157 4.84 -1.37 20.38
C VAL A 157 5.30 -1.25 18.93
N LEU A 158 5.56 -0.04 18.45
CA LEU A 158 6.11 0.23 17.13
C LEU A 158 7.43 1.00 17.23
N ALA A 159 8.41 0.58 16.43
CA ALA A 159 9.60 1.38 16.15
C ALA A 159 9.40 2.17 14.85
N VAL A 160 9.80 3.44 14.86
CA VAL A 160 9.81 4.27 13.65
C VAL A 160 11.09 3.95 12.88
N HIS A 161 10.93 3.49 11.64
CA HIS A 161 12.06 3.31 10.72
C HIS A 161 12.05 4.40 9.66
N GLU A 162 13.24 4.85 9.25
CA GLU A 162 13.40 5.80 8.16
C GLU A 162 12.76 5.26 6.88
N ARG A 163 12.10 6.17 6.15
CA ARG A 163 11.56 5.86 4.84
C ARG A 163 12.74 5.72 3.88
N PRO A 164 12.92 4.58 3.18
CA PRO A 164 13.95 4.50 2.15
C PRO A 164 13.66 5.58 1.08
N PRO A 165 14.72 6.19 0.50
CA PRO A 165 14.56 7.26 -0.46
C PRO A 165 13.65 6.81 -1.62
N PRO A 166 12.83 7.73 -2.17
CA PRO A 166 11.90 7.39 -3.25
C PRO A 166 12.68 6.84 -4.46
N GLY A 167 12.63 5.53 -4.65
CA GLY A 167 13.37 4.83 -5.71
C GLY A 167 14.11 3.56 -5.26
N GLY A 168 14.27 3.33 -3.96
CA GLY A 168 14.89 2.11 -3.43
C GLY A 168 14.07 0.86 -3.73
N ARG A 169 14.56 0.01 -4.64
CA ARG A 169 14.02 -1.35 -4.84
C ARG A 169 14.32 -2.17 -3.58
N PHE A 170 13.30 -2.78 -2.99
CA PHE A 170 13.52 -3.82 -1.97
C PHE A 170 14.32 -4.97 -2.58
N GLY A 171 15.55 -5.13 -2.10
CA GLY A 171 16.45 -6.25 -2.37
C GLY A 171 17.20 -6.15 -3.70
N GLN A 172 18.35 -5.46 -3.70
CA GLN A 172 19.59 -5.97 -4.32
C GLN A 172 20.79 -5.33 -3.59
N SER A 173 21.65 -6.19 -3.06
CA SER A 173 22.96 -5.90 -2.50
C SER A 173 23.86 -5.18 -3.52
N GLY A 174 24.50 -4.10 -3.12
CA GLY A 174 25.45 -3.37 -3.97
C GLY A 174 26.12 -2.20 -3.24
N THR A 175 27.39 -2.41 -2.89
CA THR A 175 28.35 -1.46 -2.31
C THR A 175 28.58 -0.25 -3.22
N GLY A 176 28.64 0.97 -2.68
CA GLY A 176 29.00 2.17 -3.47
C GLY A 176 28.87 3.51 -2.72
N ILE A 177 29.99 3.91 -2.13
CA ILE A 177 30.40 5.23 -1.58
C ILE A 177 29.87 6.47 -2.32
N GLY A 178 29.44 7.48 -1.57
CA GLY A 178 29.10 8.83 -2.07
C GLY A 178 28.46 9.71 -1.01
N GLU A 179 29.30 10.41 -0.27
CA GLU A 179 29.02 11.45 0.73
C GLU A 179 28.24 12.64 0.15
N ILE A 180 27.13 13.05 0.79
CA ILE A 180 26.66 14.45 0.83
C ILE A 180 26.09 14.70 2.23
N ASP A 181 26.76 15.61 2.93
CA ASP A 181 26.45 16.14 4.24
C ASP A 181 25.65 17.45 4.08
N HIS A 182 24.50 17.56 4.73
CA HIS A 182 24.14 18.58 5.73
C HIS A 182 22.63 18.72 5.86
N ASP A 183 22.22 18.46 7.10
CA ASP A 183 21.14 19.08 7.84
C ASP A 183 19.74 18.43 7.88
N ASP A 184 19.33 18.33 9.14
CA ASP A 184 18.01 18.08 9.72
C ASP A 184 17.57 16.63 10.04
N GLN A 185 17.81 16.32 11.32
CA GLN A 185 17.12 15.39 12.23
C GLN A 185 17.68 13.97 12.40
N ARG A 186 18.83 13.94 13.09
CA ARG A 186 19.27 12.85 13.97
C ARG A 186 18.22 12.53 15.04
N ILE A 187 17.82 11.26 15.14
CA ILE A 187 17.71 10.56 16.42
C ILE A 187 18.34 9.18 16.24
N THR A 188 19.60 9.07 16.65
CA THR A 188 20.28 7.80 16.92
C THR A 188 19.99 7.44 18.37
N LEU A 189 19.53 6.23 18.65
CA LEU A 189 19.81 5.57 19.92
C LEU A 189 20.12 4.10 19.69
N ASP A 190 21.34 3.76 20.09
CA ASP A 190 21.90 2.43 20.25
C ASP A 190 20.94 1.49 20.99
N THR A 191 20.83 0.27 20.50
CA THR A 191 20.36 -0.87 21.30
C THR A 191 21.58 -1.65 21.77
N GLU A 192 22.25 -1.13 22.80
CA GLU A 192 22.98 -2.01 23.70
C GLU A 192 21.99 -2.59 24.72
N ASN A 193 21.91 -3.93 24.71
CA ASN A 193 21.51 -4.80 25.83
C ASN A 193 20.21 -4.48 26.58
N HIS A 194 19.22 -5.37 26.48
CA HIS A 194 18.69 -6.13 27.63
C HIS A 194 17.53 -7.02 27.15
N PHE A 195 17.86 -8.25 26.75
CA PHE A 195 16.95 -9.39 26.92
C PHE A 195 17.77 -10.48 27.61
N GLY A 196 17.50 -10.65 28.90
CA GLY A 196 17.78 -11.89 29.63
C GLY A 196 16.64 -12.88 29.45
#